data_AF-A0A9D7WLV8-F1
#
_entry.id   AF-A0A9D7WLV8-F1
#
_cell.length_a   1.000
_cell.length_b   1.000
_cell.length_c   1.000
_cell.angle_alpha   90.00
_cell.angle_beta   90.00
_cell.angle_gamma   90.00
#
_symmetry.space_group_name_H-M   'P 1'
#
loop_
_entity.id
_entity.type
_entity.pdbx_description
1 polymer ?
#
loop_
_entity_poly.entity_id
_entity_poly.type
_entity_poly.pdbx_seq_one_letter_code
_entity_poly.pdbx_strand_id
1 'polypeptide(L)' 'MNSKEFSLKIESIVKEKRITYMDAIIWYCDTNDLDVGTVNSMINKSLKEKIKDEAINLRMLKEKKGGVLPL' A
#
# COMPACT_ATOMS: atom_id res chain seq x y z
N MET A 1 5.85 2.73 -18.06
CA MET A 1 5.90 3.63 -16.89
C MET A 1 7.04 3.18 -15.99
N ASN A 2 7.84 4.12 -15.49
CA ASN A 2 9.04 3.84 -14.70
C ASN A 2 8.67 3.71 -13.21
N SER A 3 9.29 2.81 -12.45
CA SER A 3 8.92 2.54 -11.04
C SER A 3 9.04 3.77 -10.12
N LYS A 4 9.83 4.77 -10.50
CA LYS A 4 9.94 6.05 -9.78
C LYS A 4 8.69 6.93 -9.91
N GLU A 5 8.17 7.06 -11.13
CA GLU A 5 6.96 7.84 -11.41
C GLU A 5 5.74 7.26 -10.69
N PHE A 6 5.64 5.93 -10.67
CA PHE A 6 4.59 5.23 -9.95
C PHE A 6 4.65 5.53 -8.45
N SER A 7 5.84 5.44 -7.84
CA SER A 7 6.04 5.73 -6.42
C SER A 7 5.62 7.17 -6.06
N LEU A 8 5.99 8.13 -6.90
CA LEU A 8 5.68 9.55 -6.69
C LEU A 8 4.17 9.82 -6.79
N LYS A 9 3.50 9.18 -7.76
CA LYS A 9 2.06 9.33 -7.97
C LYS A 9 1.26 8.76 -6.81
N ILE A 10 1.65 7.58 -6.32
CA ILE A 10 1.04 6.97 -5.14
C ILE A 10 1.26 7.84 -3.89
N GLU A 11 2.47 8.34 -3.65
CA GLU A 11 2.72 9.24 -2.50
C GLU A 11 1.86 10.52 -2.56
N SER A 12 1.65 11.07 -3.75
CA SER A 12 0.78 12.24 -3.91
C SER A 12 -0.67 11.92 -3.59
N ILE A 13 -1.19 10.77 -4.05
CA ILE A 13 -2.56 10.32 -3.75
C ILE A 13 -2.73 10.04 -2.25
N VAL A 14 -1.75 9.38 -1.62
CA VAL A 14 -1.72 9.13 -0.17
C VAL A 14 -1.77 10.44 0.60
N LYS A 15 -1.01 11.46 0.20
CA LYS A 15 -1.02 12.77 0.88
C LYS A 15 -2.32 13.55 0.66
N GLU A 16 -2.84 13.53 -0.56
CA GLU A 16 -4.02 14.32 -0.95
C GLU A 16 -5.31 13.75 -0.35
N LYS A 17 -5.50 12.42 -0.44
CA LYS A 17 -6.69 11.74 0.10
C LYS A 17 -6.51 11.23 1.52
N ARG A 18 -5.30 11.28 2.09
CA ARG A 18 -4.94 10.67 3.39
C ARG A 18 -5.39 9.21 3.50
N ILE A 19 -5.25 8.47 2.40
CA ILE A 19 -5.56 7.05 2.33
C ILE A 19 -4.28 6.23 2.38
N THR A 20 -4.41 4.95 2.73
CA THR A 20 -3.26 4.03 2.80
C THR A 20 -2.66 3.79 1.43
N TYR A 21 -1.41 3.31 1.38
CA TYR A 21 -0.80 2.93 0.10
C TYR A 21 -1.64 1.87 -0.65
N MET A 22 -2.29 0.94 0.05
CA MET A 22 -3.18 -0.06 -0.59
C MET A 22 -4.35 0.61 -1.30
N ASP A 23 -5.04 1.53 -0.63
CA ASP A 23 -6.16 2.26 -1.20
C ASP A 23 -5.73 3.17 -2.35
N ALA A 24 -4.60 3.86 -2.20
CA ALA A 24 -4.03 4.69 -3.24
C ALA A 24 -3.68 3.88 -4.50
N ILE A 25 -3.22 2.64 -4.34
CA ILE A 25 -2.94 1.72 -5.45
C ILE A 25 -4.24 1.30 -6.15
N ILE A 26 -5.27 0.94 -5.40
CA ILE A 26 -6.59 0.57 -5.97
C ILE A 26 -7.18 1.75 -6.73
N TRP A 27 -7.11 2.96 -6.15
CA TRP A 27 -7.59 4.17 -6.80
C TRP A 27 -6.83 4.51 -8.08
N TYR A 28 -5.51 4.33 -8.06
CA TYR A 28 -4.68 4.51 -9.25
C TYR A 28 -5.01 3.49 -10.34
N CYS A 29 -5.28 2.25 -9.93
CA CYS A 29 -5.77 1.16 -10.79
C CYS A 29 -7.05 1.57 -11.51
N ASP A 30 -8.04 2.05 -10.75
CA ASP A 30 -9.35 2.49 -11.23
C ASP A 30 -9.25 3.69 -12.19
N THR A 31 -8.37 4.65 -11.87
CA THR A 31 -8.22 5.89 -12.67
C THR A 31 -7.46 5.66 -13.99
N ASN A 32 -6.61 4.65 -14.06
CA ASN A 32 -5.79 4.37 -15.26
C ASN A 32 -6.27 3.13 -16.03
N ASP A 33 -7.40 2.52 -15.66
CA ASP A 33 -7.86 1.23 -16.19
C ASP A 33 -6.74 0.17 -16.20
N LEU A 34 -5.94 0.15 -15.14
CA LEU A 34 -4.86 -0.82 -14.99
C LEU A 34 -5.37 -2.02 -14.20
N ASP A 35 -4.87 -3.21 -14.54
CA ASP A 35 -5.14 -4.40 -13.75
C ASP A 35 -4.20 -4.46 -12.53
N VAL A 36 -4.73 -4.88 -11.38
CA VAL A 36 -3.97 -5.03 -10.13
C VAL A 36 -2.76 -5.96 -10.30
N GLY A 37 -2.83 -6.93 -11.22
CA GLY A 37 -1.72 -7.79 -11.60
C GLY A 37 -0.58 -7.03 -12.28
N THR A 38 -0.90 -6.06 -13.15
CA THR A 38 0.09 -5.20 -13.80
C THR A 38 0.72 -4.22 -12.82
N VAL A 39 -0.09 -3.66 -11.91
CA VAL A 39 0.41 -2.76 -10.87
C VAL A 39 1.34 -3.49 -9.91
N ASN A 40 1.02 -4.74 -9.53
CA ASN A 40 1.90 -5.58 -8.71
C ASN A 40 3.26 -5.87 -9.39
N SER A 41 3.33 -5.85 -10.72
CA SER A 41 4.60 -5.95 -11.48
C SER A 41 5.37 -4.62 -11.53
N MET A 42 4.67 -3.48 -11.47
CA MET A 42 5.26 -2.13 -11.48
C MET A 42 5.78 -1.70 -10.10
N ILE A 43 5.19 -2.24 -9.03
CA ILE A 43 5.60 -2.06 -7.64
C ILE A 43 6.93 -2.76 -7.41
N ASN A 44 7.97 -1.97 -7.16
CA ASN A 44 9.28 -2.51 -6.81
C ASN A 44 9.29 -3.08 -5.38
N LYS A 45 10.25 -3.96 -5.04
CA LYS A 45 10.35 -4.60 -3.71
C LYS A 45 10.21 -3.59 -2.55
N SER A 46 10.88 -2.45 -2.66
CA SER A 46 10.85 -1.40 -1.64
C SER A 46 9.46 -0.80 -1.39
N LEU A 47 8.63 -0.65 -2.43
CA LEU A 47 7.29 -0.11 -2.28
C LEU A 47 6.35 -1.13 -1.63
N LYS A 48 6.54 -2.42 -1.95
CA LYS A 48 5.81 -3.54 -1.35
C LYS A 48 6.11 -3.67 0.15
N GLU A 49 7.36 -3.45 0.56
CA GLU A 49 7.73 -3.36 1.97
C GLU A 49 7.08 -2.15 2.66
N LYS A 50 7.10 -0.96 2.04
CA LYS A 50 6.42 0.22 2.59
C LYS A 50 4.92 -0.03 2.81
N ILE A 51 4.23 -0.65 1.85
CA ILE A 51 2.81 -0.99 1.97
C ILE A 51 2.57 -1.96 3.13
N LYS A 52 3.41 -2.99 3.27
CA LYS A 52 3.33 -3.96 4.38
C LYS A 52 3.57 -3.28 5.72
N ASP A 53 4.62 -2.47 5.82
CA ASP A 53 4.99 -1.76 7.04
C ASP A 53 3.87 -0.81 7.46
N GLU A 54 3.31 -0.05 6.50
CA GLU A 54 2.19 0.84 6.79
C GLU A 54 0.94 0.05 7.23
N ALA A 55 0.61 -1.07 6.57
CA ALA A 55 -0.53 -1.93 6.94
C ALA A 55 -0.37 -2.59 8.33
N ILE A 56 0.87 -2.93 8.73
CA ILE A 56 1.19 -3.43 10.06
C ILE A 56 1.06 -2.30 11.09
N ASN A 57 1.61 -1.12 10.79
CA ASN A 57 1.61 0.05 11.67
C ASN A 57 0.19 0.57 11.92
N LEU A 58 -0.65 0.59 10.87
CA LEU A 58 -2.07 0.98 10.93
C LEU A 58 -2.97 -0.05 11.64
N ARG A 59 -2.44 -1.16 12.18
CA ARG A 59 -3.21 -2.30 12.74
C ARG A 59 -4.31 -2.81 11.78
N MET A 60 -4.15 -2.61 10.47
CA MET A 60 -5.10 -3.11 9.46
C MET A 60 -5.04 -4.63 9.33
N LEU A 61 -3.86 -5.20 9.55
CA LEU A 61 -3.73 -6.60 9.88
C LEU A 61 -4.04 -6.74 11.36
N LYS A 62 -5.16 -7.41 11.70
CA LYS A 62 -5.30 -8.01 13.02
C LYS A 62 -4.19 -9.03 13.15
N GLU A 63 -3.00 -8.61 13.57
CA GLU A 63 -2.26 -9.44 14.48
C GLU A 63 -3.25 -9.70 15.61
N LYS A 64 -3.76 -10.94 15.64
CA LYS A 64 -4.18 -11.54 16.89
C LYS A 64 -2.94 -11.41 17.76
N LYS A 65 -2.81 -10.30 18.52
CA LYS A 65 -2.06 -10.33 19.76
C LYS A 65 -2.76 -11.44 20.53
N GLY A 66 -2.24 -12.66 20.41
CA GLY A 66 -2.66 -13.78 21.24
C GLY A 66 -2.68 -13.21 22.64
N GLY A 67 -3.82 -13.33 23.32
CA GLY A 67 -3.97 -12.79 24.66
C GLY A 67 -2.81 -13.30 25.48
N VAL A 68 -1.87 -12.41 25.79
CA VAL A 68 -0.84 -12.73 26.77
C VAL A 68 -1.61 -12.79 28.08
N LEU A 69 -1.81 -14.02 28.56
CA LEU A 69 -2.20 -14.26 29.93
C LEU A 69 -1.15 -13.55 30.79
N PRO A 70 -1.53 -12.55 31.61
CA PRO A 70 -0.61 -12.00 32.58
C PRO A 70 -0.18 -13.13 33.53
N LEU A 71 1.11 -13.13 33.88
CA LEU A 71 1.76 -14.07 34.81
C LEU A 71 0.98 -14.25 36.11
#